data_AF-A0A2I0X946-F1
#
_entry.id   AF-A0A2I0X946-F1
#
_cell.length_a   1.000
_cell.length_b   1.000
_cell.length_c   1.000
_cell.angle_alpha   90.00
_cell.angle_beta   90.00
_cell.angle_gamma   90.00
#
_symmetry.space_group_name_H-M   'P 1'
#
loop_
_entity.id
_entity.type
_entity.pdbx_description
1 polymer ?
#
loop_
_entity_poly.entity_id
_entity_poly.type
_entity_poly.pdbx_seq_one_letter_code
_entity_poly.pdbx_strand_id
1 'polypeptide(L)'
;MRLLNIWGSKILSIASKITLVKFVLLTLPAYHASHYLVPKCILVELDKLYRKFISSKSDGAMRLHFVSWEDMCKPMSKGGRGLISCASKIAALRERMAWKFFQDINSFFHEMLATKYGEKTGIR
;
A
#
# COMPACT_ATOMS: atom_id res chain seq x y z
N MET A 1 -5.97 11.81 -0.56
CA MET A 1 -5.29 12.63 -1.59
C MET A 1 -4.85 14.03 -1.14
N ARG A 2 -5.51 14.69 -0.17
CA ARG A 2 -5.10 16.02 0.32
C ARG A 2 -3.67 16.08 0.90
N LEU A 3 -3.22 15.02 1.58
CA LEU A 3 -1.89 14.96 2.18
C LEU A 3 -0.76 15.09 1.15
N LEU A 4 -0.91 14.57 -0.07
CA LEU A 4 0.10 14.68 -1.13
C LEU A 4 0.22 16.07 -1.73
N ASN A 5 -0.86 16.86 -1.65
CA ASN A 5 -0.85 18.27 -2.06
C ASN A 5 -0.29 19.16 -0.95
N ILE A 6 -0.51 18.81 0.32
CA ILE A 6 0.04 19.52 1.49
C ILE A 6 1.54 19.24 1.62
N TRP A 7 1.94 17.99 1.48
CA TRP A 7 3.35 17.59 1.49
C TRP A 7 3.95 18.02 0.17
N GLY A 8 4.66 19.14 0.19
CA GLY A 8 5.12 19.89 -0.99
C GLY A 8 5.73 19.02 -2.07
N SER A 9 4.89 18.55 -3.01
CA SER A 9 5.32 17.97 -4.28
C SER A 9 6.21 18.96 -5.05
N LYS A 10 6.04 20.25 -4.72
CA LYS A 10 6.79 21.40 -5.21
C LYS A 10 8.19 21.60 -4.60
N ILE A 11 8.41 21.15 -3.36
CA ILE A 11 9.60 21.53 -2.56
C ILE A 11 10.53 20.33 -2.32
N LEU A 12 9.99 19.11 -2.35
CA LEU A 12 10.75 17.91 -2.01
C LEU A 12 11.63 17.41 -3.17
N SER A 13 12.86 17.05 -2.84
CA SER A 13 13.76 16.32 -3.75
C SER A 13 13.18 14.94 -4.09
N ILE A 14 13.61 14.36 -5.22
CA ILE A 14 13.19 13.01 -5.64
C ILE A 14 13.49 11.94 -4.57
N ALA A 15 14.64 12.04 -3.92
CA ALA A 15 15.04 11.12 -2.86
C ALA A 15 14.10 11.24 -1.65
N SER A 16 13.79 12.48 -1.25
CA SER A 16 12.84 12.74 -0.15
C SER A 16 11.44 12.24 -0.48
N LYS A 17 10.98 12.36 -1.73
CA LYS A 17 9.69 11.80 -2.19
C LYS A 17 9.65 10.28 -2.09
N ILE A 18 10.71 9.59 -2.51
CA ILE A 18 10.82 8.12 -2.41
C ILE A 18 10.79 7.70 -0.94
N THR A 19 11.58 8.34 -0.08
CA THR A 19 11.60 8.07 1.37
C THR A 19 10.21 8.27 1.98
N LEU A 20 9.54 9.36 1.63
CA LEU A 20 8.19 9.65 2.10
C LEU A 20 7.19 8.56 1.70
N VAL A 21 7.21 8.17 0.42
CA VAL A 21 6.36 7.10 -0.08
C VAL A 21 6.63 5.81 0.70
N LYS A 22 7.91 5.48 0.90
CA LYS A 22 8.33 4.25 1.57
C LYS A 22 7.85 4.15 3.02
N PHE A 23 8.03 5.21 3.80
CA PHE A 23 7.82 5.16 5.25
C PHE A 23 6.41 5.60 5.69
N VAL A 24 5.78 6.51 4.95
CA VAL A 24 4.47 7.06 5.32
C VAL A 24 3.38 6.52 4.42
N LEU A 25 3.53 6.66 3.10
CA LEU A 25 2.40 6.42 2.22
C LEU A 25 2.13 4.94 1.99
N LEU A 26 3.15 4.09 1.96
CA LEU A 26 3.01 2.64 1.82
C LEU A 26 2.60 1.95 3.13
N THR A 27 2.84 2.57 4.29
CA THR A 27 2.48 1.99 5.60
C THR A 27 0.99 2.15 5.92
N LEU A 28 0.37 3.27 5.55
CA LEU A 28 -1.07 3.48 5.70
C LEU A 28 -1.94 2.36 5.07
N PRO A 29 -1.85 2.06 3.77
CA PRO A 29 -2.67 1.02 3.16
C PRO A 29 -2.32 -0.37 3.66
N ALA A 30 -1.08 -0.62 4.09
CA ALA A 30 -0.72 -1.87 4.74
C ALA A 30 -1.44 -2.04 6.10
N TYR A 31 -1.53 -0.97 6.89
CA TYR A 31 -2.30 -0.94 8.12
C TYR A 31 -3.81 -1.11 7.87
N HIS A 32 -4.37 -0.42 6.88
CA HIS A 32 -5.77 -0.62 6.54
C HIS A 32 -6.05 -2.02 5.99
N ALA A 33 -5.17 -2.58 5.16
CA ALA A 33 -5.29 -3.94 4.65
C ALA A 33 -5.13 -5.01 5.74
N SER A 34 -4.51 -4.70 6.87
CA SER A 34 -4.43 -5.61 8.03
C SER A 34 -5.65 -5.55 8.95
N HIS A 35 -6.63 -4.68 8.70
CA HIS A 35 -7.86 -4.61 9.50
C HIS A 35 -9.11 -4.74 8.63
N TYR A 36 -9.00 -4.45 7.34
CA TYR A 36 -10.09 -4.45 6.38
C TYR A 36 -9.73 -5.26 5.14
N LEU A 37 -10.73 -5.91 4.56
CA LEU A 37 -10.65 -6.49 3.22
C LEU A 37 -10.61 -5.36 2.17
N VAL A 38 -9.42 -4.81 1.92
CA VAL A 38 -9.24 -3.76 0.91
C VAL A 38 -9.25 -4.39 -0.48
N PRO A 39 -10.13 -3.96 -1.41
CA PRO A 39 -10.13 -4.45 -2.78
C PRO A 39 -8.81 -4.15 -3.51
N LYS A 40 -8.36 -5.08 -4.35
CA LYS A 40 -7.11 -4.95 -5.13
C LYS A 40 -7.11 -3.68 -6.00
N CYS A 41 -8.26 -3.29 -6.55
CA CYS A 41 -8.40 -2.09 -7.39
C CYS A 41 -7.94 -0.82 -6.65
N ILE A 42 -8.28 -0.68 -5.36
CA ILE A 42 -7.87 0.48 -4.55
C ILE A 42 -6.36 0.53 -4.40
N LEU A 43 -5.72 -0.62 -4.16
CA LEU A 43 -4.26 -0.68 -4.02
C LEU A 43 -3.53 -0.35 -5.32
N VAL A 44 -4.07 -0.75 -6.47
CA VAL A 44 -3.53 -0.39 -7.78
C VAL A 44 -3.64 1.12 -8.01
N GLU A 45 -4.76 1.74 -7.62
CA GLU A 45 -4.91 3.20 -7.70
C GLU A 45 -3.96 3.94 -6.76
N LEU A 46 -3.68 3.40 -5.57
CA LEU A 46 -2.66 3.94 -4.67
C LEU A 46 -1.26 3.88 -5.27
N ASP A 47 -0.87 2.74 -5.85
CA ASP A 47 0.42 2.60 -6.54
C ASP A 47 0.55 3.62 -7.69
N LYS A 48 -0.50 3.85 -8.48
CA LYS A 48 -0.54 4.90 -9.51
C LYS A 48 -0.33 6.30 -8.92
N LEU A 49 -0.97 6.59 -7.79
CA LEU A 49 -0.85 7.87 -7.11
C LEU A 49 0.57 8.10 -6.57
N TYR A 50 1.19 7.09 -5.97
CA TYR A 50 2.57 7.18 -5.49
C TYR A 50 3.55 7.37 -6.64
N ARG A 51 3.37 6.65 -7.75
CA ARG A 51 4.14 6.84 -8.98
C ARG A 51 4.02 8.27 -9.51
N LYS A 52 2.80 8.82 -9.56
CA LYS A 52 2.54 10.19 -10.00
C LYS A 52 3.20 11.22 -9.07
N PHE A 53 3.15 11.00 -7.75
CA PHE A 53 3.79 11.86 -6.76
C PHE A 53 5.31 11.90 -6.90
N ILE A 54 5.95 10.73 -7.05
CA ILE A 54 7.40 10.64 -7.26
C ILE A 54 7.80 11.32 -8.58
N SER A 55 6.98 11.15 -9.63
CA SER A 55 7.27 11.66 -10.98
C SER A 55 6.93 13.14 -11.19
N SER A 56 6.30 13.81 -10.23
CA SER A 56 5.94 15.23 -10.37
C SER A 56 7.16 16.15 -10.17
N LYS A 57 7.31 17.21 -10.96
CA LYS A 57 8.30 18.26 -10.70
C LYS A 57 7.84 19.25 -9.63
N SER A 58 8.80 20.04 -9.16
CA SER A 58 8.58 21.19 -8.29
C SER A 58 7.57 22.20 -8.87
N ASP A 59 7.51 22.31 -10.19
CA ASP A 59 6.76 23.33 -10.92
C ASP A 59 5.46 22.82 -11.56
N GLY A 60 4.96 21.66 -11.14
CA GLY A 60 3.72 21.07 -11.67
C GLY A 60 3.84 20.38 -13.05
N ALA A 61 4.94 20.58 -13.77
CA ALA A 61 5.21 19.83 -15.01
C ALA A 61 5.58 18.36 -14.73
N MET A 62 4.99 17.41 -15.48
CA MET A 62 5.33 15.99 -15.40
C MET A 62 6.69 15.74 -16.06
N ARG A 63 7.64 15.08 -15.39
CA ARG A 63 8.83 14.56 -16.10
C ARG A 63 8.38 13.47 -17.06
N LEU A 64 8.84 13.53 -18.31
CA LEU A 64 8.79 12.41 -19.24
C LEU A 64 9.39 11.18 -18.54
N HIS A 65 8.55 10.15 -18.41
CA HIS A 65 8.85 8.75 -18.08
C HIS A 65 10.13 8.48 -17.28
N PHE A 66 10.07 8.61 -15.95
CA PHE A 66 11.02 7.89 -15.09
C PHE A 66 10.50 6.47 -14.84
N VAL A 67 11.41 5.51 -15.03
CA VAL A 67 11.54 4.16 -14.45
C VAL A 67 10.21 3.46 -14.12
N SER A 68 9.98 2.29 -14.73
CA SER A 68 8.76 1.52 -14.49
C SER A 68 8.50 1.36 -12.98
N TRP A 69 7.23 1.34 -12.57
CA TRP A 69 6.90 1.13 -11.15
C TRP A 69 7.50 -0.18 -10.64
N GLU A 70 7.58 -1.18 -11.52
CA GLU A 70 8.26 -2.45 -11.28
C GLU A 70 9.75 -2.27 -10.97
N ASP A 71 10.47 -1.47 -11.74
CA ASP A 71 11.88 -1.16 -11.49
C ASP A 71 12.07 -0.40 -10.17
N MET A 72 11.16 0.51 -9.83
CA MET A 72 11.21 1.18 -8.52
C MET A 72 10.98 0.20 -7.37
N CYS A 73 10.12 -0.81 -7.58
CA CYS A 73 9.82 -1.84 -6.59
C CYS A 73 10.88 -2.94 -6.49
N LYS A 74 11.85 -3.00 -7.40
CA LYS A 74 12.95 -3.97 -7.29
C LYS A 74 13.79 -3.70 -6.04
N PRO A 75 14.35 -4.76 -5.41
CA PRO A 75 15.36 -4.60 -4.36
C PRO A 75 16.53 -3.74 -4.84
N MET A 76 17.18 -3.03 -3.91
CA MET A 76 18.35 -2.21 -4.23
C MET A 76 19.50 -3.05 -4.83
N SER A 77 19.64 -4.32 -4.41
CA SER A 77 20.59 -5.27 -4.98
C SER A 77 20.35 -5.59 -6.46
N LYS A 78 19.14 -5.34 -6.97
CA LYS A 78 18.76 -5.54 -8.38
C LYS A 78 18.62 -4.20 -9.14
N GLY A 79 19.24 -3.13 -8.64
CA GLY A 79 19.21 -1.80 -9.26
C GLY A 79 17.91 -1.02 -9.05
N GLY A 80 17.01 -1.51 -8.19
CA GLY A 80 15.75 -0.82 -7.87
C GLY A 80 15.87 0.19 -6.73
N ARG A 81 14.73 0.78 -6.34
CA ARG A 81 14.65 1.76 -5.23
C ARG A 81 14.13 1.15 -3.93
N GLY A 82 13.87 -0.17 -3.90
CA GLY A 82 13.40 -0.88 -2.72
C GLY A 82 12.04 -0.39 -2.21
N LEU A 83 11.22 0.18 -3.11
CA LEU A 83 9.79 0.36 -2.86
C LEU A 83 9.11 -1.01 -2.90
N ILE A 84 7.94 -1.12 -2.28
CA ILE A 84 7.18 -2.37 -2.35
C ILE A 84 5.76 -2.02 -2.76
N SER A 85 5.32 -2.55 -3.90
CA SER A 85 3.96 -2.38 -4.41
C SER A 85 2.94 -2.84 -3.37
N CYS A 86 1.91 -2.02 -3.14
CA CYS A 86 0.80 -2.39 -2.27
C CYS A 86 0.06 -3.61 -2.84
N ALA A 87 -0.14 -3.64 -4.17
CA ALA A 87 -0.82 -4.75 -4.85
C ALA A 87 -0.08 -6.08 -4.69
N SER A 88 1.26 -6.09 -4.65
CA SER A 88 2.04 -7.31 -4.43
C SER A 88 2.00 -7.80 -2.98
N LYS A 89 1.90 -6.89 -2.00
CA LYS A 89 1.88 -7.22 -0.57
C LYS A 89 0.54 -7.73 -0.06
N ILE A 90 -0.56 -7.43 -0.73
CA ILE A 90 -1.89 -7.73 -0.18
C ILE A 90 -2.18 -9.23 -0.07
N ALA A 91 -1.68 -10.06 -1.00
CA ALA A 91 -1.89 -11.51 -0.95
C ALA A 91 -1.29 -12.11 0.34
N ALA A 92 0.00 -11.85 0.58
CA ALA A 92 0.68 -12.29 1.79
C ALA A 92 0.05 -11.72 3.07
N LEU A 93 -0.42 -10.47 3.06
CA LEU A 93 -1.14 -9.88 4.19
C LEU A 93 -2.48 -10.60 4.44
N ARG A 94 -3.24 -10.91 3.39
CA ARG A 94 -4.50 -11.66 3.49
C ARG A 94 -4.29 -13.07 4.00
N GLU A 95 -3.27 -13.77 3.50
CA GLU A 95 -2.89 -15.10 3.97
C GLU A 95 -2.52 -15.09 5.45
N ARG A 96 -1.70 -14.12 5.88
CA ARG A 96 -1.36 -13.94 7.31
C ARG A 96 -2.61 -13.70 8.17
N MET A 97 -3.57 -12.94 7.65
CA MET A 97 -4.83 -12.65 8.35
C MET A 97 -5.74 -13.87 8.43
N ALA A 98 -5.87 -14.62 7.32
CA ALA A 98 -6.61 -15.87 7.30
C ALA A 98 -5.98 -16.91 8.25
N TRP A 99 -4.65 -17.02 8.25
CA TRP A 99 -3.92 -17.89 9.17
C TRP A 99 -4.22 -17.53 10.64
N LYS A 100 -4.17 -16.25 11.01
CA LYS A 100 -4.52 -15.80 12.36
C LYS A 100 -5.96 -16.11 12.73
N PHE A 101 -6.89 -15.98 11.78
CA PHE A 101 -8.29 -16.29 12.00
C PHE A 101 -8.50 -17.78 12.32
N PHE A 102 -7.81 -18.69 11.61
CA PHE A 102 -7.91 -20.13 11.89
C PHE A 102 -7.12 -20.59 13.11
N GLN A 103 -6.06 -19.87 13.50
CA GLN A 103 -5.20 -20.26 14.61
C GLN A 103 -5.86 -20.03 15.99
N ASP A 104 -6.63 -18.95 16.15
CA ASP A 104 -7.17 -18.55 17.45
C ASP A 104 -8.65 -18.17 17.37
N ILE A 105 -9.49 -19.19 17.54
CA ILE A 105 -10.96 -19.11 17.50
C ILE A 105 -11.50 -18.26 18.68
N ASN A 106 -10.76 -18.18 19.79
CA ASN A 106 -11.18 -17.43 20.99
C ASN A 106 -10.64 -15.99 20.99
N SER A 107 -9.90 -15.58 19.97
CA SER A 107 -9.42 -14.21 19.84
C SER A 107 -10.58 -13.24 19.60
N PHE A 108 -10.52 -12.05 20.21
CA PHE A 108 -11.41 -10.93 19.86
C PHE A 108 -11.41 -10.63 18.35
N PHE A 109 -10.28 -10.88 17.68
CA PHE A 109 -10.17 -10.73 16.23
C PHE A 109 -11.05 -11.74 15.47
N HIS A 110 -11.09 -13.00 15.92
CA HIS A 110 -11.96 -14.03 15.34
C HIS A 110 -13.43 -13.68 15.58
N GLU A 111 -13.81 -13.29 16.80
CA GLU A 111 -15.16 -12.86 17.14
C GLU A 111 -15.63 -11.67 16.30
N MET A 112 -14.80 -10.62 16.18
CA MET A 112 -15.10 -9.44 15.38
C MET A 112 -15.27 -9.76 13.88
N LEU A 113 -14.44 -10.67 13.33
CA LEU A 113 -14.56 -11.06 11.94
C LEU A 113 -15.75 -12.00 11.69
N ALA A 114 -15.98 -12.96 12.58
CA ALA A 114 -17.10 -13.90 12.50
C ALA A 114 -18.44 -13.17 12.61
N THR A 115 -18.56 -12.18 13.51
CA THR A 115 -19.76 -11.33 13.61
C THR A 115 -19.96 -10.48 12.36
N LYS A 116 -18.90 -9.86 11.84
CA LYS A 116 -19.01 -8.97 10.67
C LYS A 116 -19.23 -9.69 9.34
N TYR A 117 -18.63 -10.86 9.14
CA TYR A 117 -18.61 -11.58 7.86
C TYR A 117 -19.30 -12.96 7.90
N GLY A 118 -19.49 -13.57 9.07
CA GLY A 118 -20.06 -14.91 9.25
C GLY A 118 -21.59 -14.98 9.15
N GLU A 119 -22.33 -13.88 9.31
CA GLU A 119 -23.80 -13.89 9.14
C GLU A 119 -24.26 -14.20 7.70
N LYS A 120 -23.41 -14.02 6.69
CA LYS A 120 -23.76 -14.23 5.27
C LYS A 120 -23.21 -15.51 4.65
N THR A 121 -22.28 -16.17 5.33
CA THR A 121 -21.68 -17.43 4.90
C THR A 121 -21.90 -18.41 6.03
N GLY A 122 -22.85 -19.33 5.89
CA GLY A 122 -23.20 -20.34 6.89
C GLY A 122 -22.06 -21.32 7.17
N ILE A 123 -20.95 -20.81 7.69
CA ILE A 123 -19.85 -21.55 8.27
C ILE A 123 -20.15 -21.56 9.75
N ARG A 124 -20.89 -22.60 10.13
CA ARG A 124 -21.07 -23.02 11.51
C ARG A 124 -20.31 -24.32 11.69
#